data_AF-A0A395HZ43-F1
#
_entry.id   AF-A0A395HZ43-F1
#
_cell.length_a   1.000
_cell.length_b   1.000
_cell.length_c   1.000
_cell.angle_alpha   90.00
_cell.angle_beta   90.00
_cell.angle_gamma   90.00
#
_symmetry.space_group_name_H-M   'P 1'
#
loop_
_entity.id
_entity.type
_entity.pdbx_description
1 polymer ?
#
loop_
_entity_poly.entity_id
_entity_poly.type
_entity_poly.pdbx_seq_one_letter_code
_entity_poly.pdbx_strand_id
1 'polypeptide(L)'
;MYARPKLSLSISAAQNASRSSFPLKSPGAVPRTPISPASPGAKRFSTLQVPSFGYSNSCTSKSILKKHSASSASTNSEKRIQFKGTPTVHCVTPIENPEEYYGTYTKLSREERRWILRRYHILHSGEARDDDTSVSIVEKEGGYATLHFLDKVTCDSTAYKGIHPVVALESHQENLANLVNKALTKLPPATSPDTPSHKLVTLSNGDGSRRKPDIVCATRGPGMRSNLFVGLDTGKALSVAWQVPFIGVHHMQAHLLTPRLQHYLEQNLANNPENATTHRDETPRQQLGEVQPAFPFMSILASGGHTMLVKSTSITNHEVLASTADVAAGDALDKAARLILPDSLIATSKSTMYAKLLDQFAFPNGRADYVNYRAPASRGEEVQKPPPNEWGWALTTPFAKTRDLQFSFSSIETAVGRIVARKEQAGGAGWADGERVALAREAMRTSFEHIASRLIIALEDKPDEKPIRSLVISGGVAANQFLKTVLRAFLDVRGFGHMEIYAPPPYLCTDNAAMIAWAGMEMYEAGWRTDLSARALRKWSLADDSEAVDGGFWGPGGWVRDD
;
A
#
# COMPACT_ATOMS: atom_id res chain seq x y z
N MET A 1 18.54 2.75 47.45
CA MET A 1 18.49 2.87 45.98
C MET A 1 18.52 1.47 45.39
N TYR A 2 17.37 0.91 45.01
CA TYR A 2 17.32 -0.39 44.34
C TYR A 2 17.51 -0.18 42.83
N ALA A 3 18.66 -0.63 42.31
CA ALA A 3 18.93 -0.65 40.89
C ALA A 3 18.02 -1.71 40.23
N ARG A 4 17.12 -1.29 39.33
CA ARG A 4 16.35 -2.22 38.50
C ARG A 4 17.34 -2.98 37.59
N PRO A 5 17.26 -4.32 37.49
CA PRO A 5 18.13 -5.07 36.59
C PRO A 5 17.86 -4.64 35.15
N LYS A 6 18.90 -4.20 34.43
CA LYS A 6 18.84 -3.93 33.00
C LYS A 6 18.85 -5.28 32.26
N LEU A 7 17.68 -5.77 31.87
CA LEU A 7 17.57 -6.83 30.87
C LEU A 7 18.03 -6.25 29.52
N SER A 8 19.19 -6.72 29.07
CA SER A 8 19.75 -6.44 27.76
C SER A 8 19.43 -7.63 26.86
N LEU A 9 18.58 -7.42 25.86
CA LEU A 9 18.40 -8.39 24.77
C LEU A 9 19.38 -8.01 23.66
N SER A 10 20.44 -8.80 23.49
CA SER A 10 21.37 -8.64 22.37
C SER A 10 20.94 -9.56 21.23
N ILE A 11 20.41 -8.98 20.16
CA ILE A 11 20.21 -9.68 18.89
C ILE A 11 21.50 -9.49 18.09
N SER A 12 22.40 -10.47 18.18
CA SER A 12 23.60 -10.49 17.34
C SER A 12 23.29 -11.26 16.07
N ALA A 13 23.28 -10.57 14.92
CA ALA A 13 23.46 -11.25 13.64
C ALA A 13 24.90 -11.77 13.64
N ALA A 14 25.09 -13.08 13.61
CA ALA A 14 26.41 -13.69 13.61
C ALA A 14 27.21 -13.23 12.38
N GLN A 15 28.00 -12.17 12.52
CA GLN A 15 29.12 -11.88 11.63
C GLN A 15 30.31 -12.65 12.18
N ASN A 16 30.60 -13.80 11.59
CA ASN A 16 31.90 -14.44 11.76
C ASN A 16 32.28 -15.17 10.47
N ALA A 17 33.11 -14.51 9.66
CA ALA A 17 34.41 -15.07 9.26
C ALA A 17 35.28 -13.96 8.67
N SER A 18 36.49 -13.83 9.21
CA SER A 18 37.60 -13.01 8.70
C SER A 18 37.83 -13.25 7.20
N ARG A 19 37.97 -12.17 6.42
CA ARG A 19 38.51 -12.20 5.06
C ARG A 19 39.87 -12.92 5.06
N SER A 20 39.97 -14.05 4.37
CA SER A 20 41.23 -14.54 3.84
C SER A 20 41.54 -13.78 2.54
N SER A 21 42.67 -13.11 2.50
CA SER A 21 43.24 -12.55 1.29
C SER A 21 43.71 -13.69 0.38
N PHE A 22 43.18 -13.77 -0.84
CA PHE A 22 43.79 -14.53 -1.93
C PHE A 22 44.14 -13.59 -3.09
N PRO A 23 45.33 -13.77 -3.71
CA PRO A 23 45.89 -12.81 -4.64
C PRO A 23 45.20 -12.83 -6.00
N LEU A 24 45.06 -11.66 -6.61
CA LEU A 24 44.70 -11.51 -8.02
C LEU A 24 45.73 -12.26 -8.89
N LYS A 25 45.28 -13.30 -9.59
CA LYS A 25 45.86 -13.69 -10.88
C LYS A 25 44.92 -13.21 -11.98
N SER A 26 45.50 -12.45 -12.90
CA SER A 26 44.90 -11.86 -14.09
C SER A 26 44.26 -12.90 -15.02
N PRO A 27 43.11 -12.61 -15.67
CA PRO A 27 42.63 -13.44 -16.76
C PRO A 27 43.43 -13.15 -18.03
N GLY A 28 44.09 -14.19 -18.55
CA GLY A 28 44.67 -14.21 -19.89
C GLY A 28 43.62 -14.23 -21.00
N ALA A 29 44.10 -14.00 -22.22
CA ALA A 29 43.35 -13.62 -23.42
C ALA A 29 42.19 -14.54 -23.86
N VAL A 30 41.17 -13.90 -24.42
CA VAL A 30 40.01 -14.49 -25.12
C VAL A 30 40.46 -15.13 -26.44
N PRO A 31 40.08 -16.39 -26.76
CA PRO A 31 40.15 -16.89 -28.11
C PRO A 31 38.86 -16.60 -28.88
N ARG A 32 39.05 -16.18 -30.14
CA ARG A 32 38.04 -15.86 -31.14
C ARG A 32 37.18 -17.06 -31.54
N THR A 33 35.96 -16.76 -32.00
CA THR A 33 35.00 -17.66 -32.66
C THR A 33 35.59 -18.40 -33.87
N PRO A 34 34.99 -19.54 -34.25
CA PRO A 34 34.33 -19.57 -35.56
C PRO A 34 33.04 -20.41 -35.64
N ILE A 35 32.05 -19.85 -36.35
CA ILE A 35 31.26 -20.42 -37.48
C ILE A 35 30.67 -21.84 -37.34
N SER A 36 29.33 -21.93 -37.40
CA SER A 36 28.50 -23.15 -37.58
C SER A 36 28.66 -23.77 -39.01
N PRO A 37 28.30 -25.06 -39.26
CA PRO A 37 26.89 -25.44 -39.48
C PRO A 37 26.47 -26.91 -39.15
N ALA A 38 25.14 -27.11 -39.14
CA ALA A 38 24.36 -28.33 -39.43
C ALA A 38 24.24 -29.50 -38.40
N SER A 39 23.00 -29.97 -38.21
CA SER A 39 22.54 -31.20 -37.51
C SER A 39 22.25 -32.34 -38.52
N PRO A 40 21.72 -33.54 -38.18
CA PRO A 40 21.47 -34.21 -36.88
C PRO A 40 21.95 -35.68 -36.83
N GLY A 41 22.10 -36.27 -35.64
CA GLY A 41 22.39 -37.70 -35.51
C GLY A 41 22.24 -38.22 -34.08
N ALA A 42 21.22 -39.04 -33.86
CA ALA A 42 20.92 -39.70 -32.60
C ALA A 42 22.06 -40.61 -32.10
N LYS A 43 22.36 -40.57 -30.79
CA LYS A 43 22.63 -41.75 -29.95
C LYS A 43 22.86 -41.39 -28.47
N ARG A 44 22.05 -42.05 -27.64
CA ARG A 44 22.31 -42.59 -26.30
C ARG A 44 22.49 -41.61 -25.12
N PHE A 45 21.44 -41.61 -24.29
CA PHE A 45 21.48 -41.37 -22.86
C PHE A 45 22.71 -42.03 -22.21
N SER A 46 23.53 -41.20 -21.57
CA SER A 46 24.49 -41.57 -20.55
C SER A 46 24.15 -40.76 -19.31
N THR A 47 23.74 -41.46 -18.25
CA THR A 47 23.44 -40.96 -16.91
C THR A 47 24.53 -40.01 -16.41
N LEU A 48 24.24 -38.71 -16.37
CA LEU A 48 24.99 -37.76 -15.54
C LEU A 48 24.74 -38.13 -14.08
N GLN A 49 25.76 -38.68 -13.43
CA GLN A 49 25.79 -38.83 -11.99
C GLN A 49 25.53 -37.47 -11.34
N VAL A 50 24.44 -37.37 -10.58
CA VAL A 50 24.21 -36.26 -9.65
C VAL A 50 25.36 -36.27 -8.64
N PRO A 51 26.09 -35.16 -8.45
CA PRO A 51 27.06 -35.07 -7.36
C PRO A 51 26.31 -35.22 -6.04
N SER A 52 26.60 -36.28 -5.30
CA SER A 52 26.15 -36.43 -3.91
C SER A 52 26.87 -35.38 -3.06
N PHE A 53 26.15 -34.33 -2.66
CA PHE A 53 26.65 -33.41 -1.63
C PHE A 53 26.53 -34.08 -0.26
N GLY A 54 27.66 -34.57 0.26
CA GLY A 54 27.76 -34.97 1.66
C GLY A 54 27.78 -33.73 2.57
N TYR A 55 26.84 -33.66 3.51
CA TYR A 55 26.86 -32.63 4.55
C TYR A 55 27.96 -32.99 5.57
N SER A 56 29.07 -32.26 5.57
CA SER A 56 30.07 -32.32 6.63
C SER A 56 29.82 -31.15 7.58
N ASN A 57 29.35 -31.45 8.78
CA ASN A 57 29.18 -30.47 9.85
C ASN A 57 30.55 -30.20 10.50
N SER A 58 31.28 -29.20 10.02
CA SER A 58 32.54 -28.77 10.62
C SER A 58 32.31 -27.61 11.60
N CYS A 59 31.78 -27.92 12.78
CA CYS A 59 31.81 -26.99 13.91
C CYS A 59 33.06 -27.29 14.74
N THR A 60 34.04 -26.38 14.73
CA THR A 60 35.17 -26.41 15.66
C THR A 60 34.85 -25.60 16.92
N SER A 61 34.05 -26.16 17.82
CA SER A 61 34.08 -25.77 19.23
C SER A 61 35.19 -26.58 19.92
N LYS A 62 36.15 -25.87 20.51
CA LYS A 62 37.31 -26.48 21.17
C LYS A 62 36.84 -27.36 22.34
N SER A 63 37.01 -28.67 22.18
CA SER A 63 36.92 -29.65 23.25
C SER A 63 37.99 -29.39 24.31
N ILE A 64 37.58 -29.17 25.56
CA ILE A 64 38.47 -29.22 26.74
C ILE A 64 38.57 -30.69 27.17
N LEU A 65 39.18 -31.54 26.34
CA LEU A 65 39.61 -32.87 26.75
C LEU A 65 40.94 -33.19 26.07
N LYS A 66 42.04 -32.95 26.80
CA LYS A 66 43.34 -33.54 26.49
C LYS A 66 43.19 -35.07 26.52
N LYS A 67 43.42 -35.73 25.39
CA LYS A 67 43.59 -37.18 25.34
C LYS A 67 45.03 -37.49 25.79
N HIS A 68 45.21 -37.90 27.05
CA HIS A 68 46.37 -38.69 27.42
C HIS A 68 45.99 -40.17 27.33
N SER A 69 46.85 -40.93 26.66
CA SER A 69 46.83 -42.38 26.60
C SER A 69 47.04 -42.98 28.01
N ALA A 70 46.26 -44.00 28.37
CA ALA A 70 46.77 -45.26 28.94
C ALA A 70 45.62 -46.20 29.36
N SER A 71 45.80 -47.45 28.97
CA SER A 71 45.52 -48.71 29.70
C SER A 71 44.25 -48.90 30.54
N SER A 72 43.52 -49.94 30.12
CA SER A 72 42.98 -51.04 30.95
C SER A 72 42.00 -50.79 32.09
N ALA A 73 40.91 -51.57 31.99
CA ALA A 73 40.18 -52.26 33.06
C ALA A 73 39.01 -51.54 33.78
N SER A 74 37.85 -52.19 33.59
CA SER A 74 36.80 -52.52 34.56
C SER A 74 35.81 -51.47 35.10
N THR A 75 34.54 -51.82 34.85
CA THR A 75 33.35 -51.83 35.73
C THR A 75 32.52 -50.55 35.97
N ASN A 76 31.22 -50.75 35.74
CA ASN A 76 30.03 -49.95 36.10
C ASN A 76 30.15 -49.08 37.36
N SER A 77 29.73 -47.81 37.24
CA SER A 77 28.84 -47.13 38.20
C SER A 77 28.47 -45.73 37.72
N GLU A 78 27.19 -45.40 37.83
CA GLU A 78 26.60 -44.09 37.59
C GLU A 78 27.27 -43.00 38.46
N LYS A 79 27.87 -42.00 37.83
CA LYS A 79 28.39 -40.81 38.54
C LYS A 79 27.34 -39.71 38.56
N ARG A 80 26.61 -39.64 39.69
CA ARG A 80 25.78 -38.51 40.11
C ARG A 80 26.67 -37.30 40.39
N ILE A 81 26.32 -36.14 39.85
CA ILE A 81 26.99 -34.86 40.13
C ILE A 81 26.63 -34.43 41.56
N GLN A 82 27.63 -34.33 42.44
CA GLN A 82 27.48 -33.72 43.77
C GLN A 82 27.81 -32.22 43.71
N PHE A 83 26.89 -31.39 44.19
CA PHE A 83 27.10 -29.96 44.37
C PHE A 83 27.68 -29.71 45.78
N LYS A 84 28.77 -28.94 45.88
CA LYS A 84 29.28 -28.44 47.17
C LYS A 84 28.51 -27.17 47.54
N GLY A 85 27.54 -27.32 48.45
CA GLY A 85 26.70 -26.24 48.98
C GLY A 85 25.25 -26.36 48.50
N THR A 86 24.30 -25.95 49.35
CA THR A 86 22.87 -25.98 49.05
C THR A 86 22.55 -24.92 47.99
N PRO A 87 22.16 -25.28 46.75
CA PRO A 87 21.72 -24.30 45.78
C PRO A 87 20.31 -23.85 46.15
N THR A 88 20.18 -22.63 46.67
CA THR A 88 18.87 -21.96 46.73
C THR A 88 18.54 -21.49 45.32
N VAL A 89 17.64 -22.21 44.66
CA VAL A 89 17.10 -21.82 43.35
C VAL A 89 16.01 -20.78 43.59
N HIS A 90 16.28 -19.51 43.27
CA HIS A 90 15.24 -18.50 43.16
C HIS A 90 14.62 -18.58 41.76
N CYS A 91 13.61 -19.43 41.59
CA CYS A 91 12.65 -19.27 40.50
C CYS A 91 11.73 -18.11 40.88
N VAL A 92 11.87 -16.96 40.21
CA VAL A 92 10.85 -15.90 40.26
C VAL A 92 10.08 -15.94 38.95
N THR A 93 9.04 -16.76 38.94
CA THR A 93 7.85 -16.60 38.11
C THR A 93 6.70 -16.35 39.07
N PRO A 94 5.92 -15.26 38.97
CA PRO A 94 4.58 -15.28 39.51
C PRO A 94 3.71 -16.05 38.51
N ILE A 95 3.63 -17.37 38.70
CA ILE A 95 2.51 -18.18 38.24
C ILE A 95 1.80 -18.59 39.53
N GLU A 96 0.78 -17.82 39.91
CA GLU A 96 -0.21 -18.21 40.91
C GLU A 96 -1.55 -18.44 40.20
N ASN A 97 -1.60 -19.34 39.21
CA ASN A 97 -2.79 -20.16 38.98
C ASN A 97 -2.51 -21.32 38.01
N PRO A 98 -2.55 -22.60 38.46
CA PRO A 98 -2.46 -23.76 37.57
C PRO A 98 -3.70 -24.00 36.70
N GLU A 99 -4.81 -23.25 36.88
CA GLU A 99 -6.04 -23.40 36.08
C GLU A 99 -6.18 -22.43 34.90
N GLU A 100 -5.26 -21.48 34.70
CA GLU A 100 -5.24 -20.59 33.52
C GLU A 100 -4.36 -21.17 32.40
N TYR A 101 -4.64 -22.39 31.96
CA TYR A 101 -3.94 -23.01 30.82
C TYR A 101 -4.75 -22.80 29.54
N TYR A 102 -4.16 -22.02 28.63
CA TYR A 102 -4.77 -21.37 27.46
C TYR A 102 -5.79 -20.31 27.87
N GLY A 103 -5.49 -19.05 27.55
CA GLY A 103 -6.54 -18.06 27.36
C GLY A 103 -7.50 -18.66 26.34
N THR A 104 -8.62 -19.20 26.83
CA THR A 104 -9.74 -19.55 25.97
C THR A 104 -9.99 -18.30 25.16
N TYR A 105 -9.92 -18.44 23.83
CA TYR A 105 -10.43 -17.44 22.92
C TYR A 105 -11.89 -17.24 23.31
N THR A 106 -12.18 -16.26 24.16
CA THR A 106 -13.54 -16.00 24.60
C THR A 106 -14.24 -15.49 23.36
N LYS A 107 -14.98 -16.39 22.72
CA LYS A 107 -15.76 -16.11 21.53
C LYS A 107 -16.76 -15.03 21.95
N LEU A 108 -16.43 -13.76 21.66
CA LEU A 108 -17.28 -12.63 21.99
C LEU A 108 -18.68 -12.92 21.48
N SER A 109 -19.67 -12.78 22.37
CA SER A 109 -21.06 -12.99 22.00
C SER A 109 -21.45 -12.01 20.88
N ARG A 110 -22.46 -12.38 20.08
CA ARG A 110 -22.92 -11.57 18.94
C ARG A 110 -23.36 -10.16 19.37
N GLU A 111 -23.78 -10.00 20.62
CA GLU A 111 -24.17 -8.72 21.23
C GLU A 111 -22.96 -7.92 21.72
N GLU A 112 -21.94 -8.54 22.33
CA GLU A 112 -20.69 -7.86 22.69
C GLU A 112 -19.95 -7.35 21.44
N ARG A 113 -20.00 -8.10 20.32
CA ARG A 113 -19.43 -7.64 19.04
C ARG A 113 -20.07 -6.34 18.52
N ARG A 114 -21.32 -6.04 18.90
CA ARG A 114 -22.07 -4.84 18.45
C ARG A 114 -21.73 -3.57 19.23
N TRP A 115 -21.16 -3.67 20.44
CA TRP A 115 -21.05 -2.52 21.36
C TRP A 115 -19.62 -2.21 21.86
N ILE A 116 -18.59 -2.83 21.30
CA ILE A 116 -17.19 -2.52 21.67
C ILE A 116 -16.72 -1.25 20.93
N LEU A 117 -16.24 -0.27 21.69
CA LEU A 117 -15.40 0.83 21.22
C LEU A 117 -14.11 0.22 20.68
N ARG A 118 -13.83 0.33 19.37
CA ARG A 118 -12.67 -0.34 18.76
C ARG A 118 -11.61 0.69 18.34
N ARG A 119 -10.37 0.46 18.77
CA ARG A 119 -9.22 1.38 18.68
C ARG A 119 -8.10 0.71 17.91
N TYR A 120 -7.43 1.44 17.02
CA TYR A 120 -6.55 0.81 16.03
C TYR A 120 -5.22 1.54 15.92
N HIS A 121 -4.11 0.82 15.76
CA HIS A 121 -2.76 1.39 15.60
C HIS A 121 -2.07 0.70 14.46
N ILE A 122 -1.74 1.47 13.41
CA ILE A 122 -1.54 0.88 12.10
C ILE A 122 -0.38 1.57 11.39
N LEU A 123 0.38 0.71 10.72
CA LEU A 123 1.72 0.98 10.27
C LEU A 123 1.80 0.71 8.77
N HIS A 124 2.10 1.72 7.98
CA HIS A 124 2.18 1.61 6.53
C HIS A 124 3.62 1.61 6.06
N SER A 125 3.97 0.60 5.28
CA SER A 125 5.09 0.65 4.36
C SER A 125 4.71 -0.08 3.07
N GLY A 126 4.38 0.65 2.00
CA GLY A 126 4.66 0.20 0.63
C GLY A 126 3.50 -0.20 -0.27
N GLU A 127 3.32 0.57 -1.35
CA GLU A 127 3.11 0.14 -2.74
C GLU A 127 4.41 0.14 -3.59
N ALA A 128 4.33 -0.29 -4.85
CA ALA A 128 5.45 -0.43 -5.81
C ALA A 128 6.16 0.90 -6.19
N ARG A 129 5.65 2.03 -5.69
CA ARG A 129 6.16 3.40 -5.85
C ARG A 129 5.91 4.24 -4.59
N ASP A 130 5.90 3.61 -3.41
CA ASP A 130 5.67 4.33 -2.15
C ASP A 130 6.99 4.86 -1.59
N ASP A 131 7.17 6.16 -1.74
CA ASP A 131 8.16 6.96 -1.04
C ASP A 131 7.63 7.45 0.32
N ASP A 132 6.36 7.19 0.67
CA ASP A 132 5.75 7.64 1.92
C ASP A 132 5.83 6.57 3.03
N THR A 133 6.58 6.86 4.09
CA THR A 133 6.44 6.16 5.38
C THR A 133 5.27 6.77 6.15
N SER A 134 4.25 6.00 6.50
CA SER A 134 3.07 6.55 7.20
C SER A 134 2.63 5.71 8.39
N VAL A 135 2.10 6.35 9.42
CA VAL A 135 1.51 5.71 10.60
C VAL A 135 0.20 6.42 10.94
N SER A 136 -0.82 5.64 11.34
CA SER A 136 -2.09 6.20 11.77
C SER A 136 -2.66 5.49 13.00
N ILE A 137 -3.53 6.20 13.71
CA ILE A 137 -4.39 5.68 14.76
C ILE A 137 -5.81 6.08 14.40
N VAL A 138 -6.61 5.09 14.02
CA VAL A 138 -8.03 5.25 13.73
C VAL A 138 -8.82 4.62 14.86
N GLU A 139 -9.93 5.21 15.25
CA GLU A 139 -10.87 4.65 16.20
C GLU A 139 -12.26 4.71 15.58
N LYS A 140 -13.06 3.66 15.79
CA LYS A 140 -14.45 3.62 15.36
C LYS A 140 -15.32 3.37 16.59
N GLU A 141 -16.23 4.31 16.84
CA GLU A 141 -17.15 4.28 17.97
C GLU A 141 -18.57 4.61 17.47
N GLY A 142 -19.56 3.78 17.81
CA GLY A 142 -20.98 4.16 17.73
C GLY A 142 -21.42 4.80 16.41
N GLY A 143 -20.87 4.33 15.29
CA GLY A 143 -21.22 4.82 13.96
C GLY A 143 -20.32 5.91 13.37
N TYR A 144 -19.38 6.49 14.10
CA TYR A 144 -18.42 7.46 13.55
C TYR A 144 -16.99 6.94 13.67
N ALA A 145 -16.05 7.61 12.98
CA ALA A 145 -14.62 7.38 13.14
C ALA A 145 -13.90 8.62 13.65
N THR A 146 -12.81 8.40 14.38
CA THR A 146 -11.89 9.43 14.88
C THR A 146 -10.49 9.09 14.40
N LEU A 147 -9.81 10.06 13.78
CA LEU A 147 -8.42 9.94 13.38
C LEU A 147 -7.54 10.62 14.44
N HIS A 148 -7.07 9.85 15.43
CA HIS A 148 -6.25 10.36 16.53
C HIS A 148 -4.84 10.76 16.09
N PHE A 149 -4.34 10.06 15.07
CA PHE A 149 -3.04 10.32 14.49
C PHE A 149 -3.05 9.93 13.02
N LEU A 150 -2.50 10.80 12.18
CA LEU A 150 -2.08 10.47 10.83
C LEU A 150 -0.88 11.35 10.51
N ASP A 151 0.25 10.73 10.25
CA ASP A 151 1.44 11.44 9.85
C ASP A 151 2.20 10.61 8.82
N LYS A 152 3.00 11.30 8.01
CA LYS A 152 3.82 10.66 6.99
C LYS A 152 5.10 11.43 6.72
N VAL A 153 6.12 10.68 6.32
CA VAL A 153 7.39 11.21 5.82
C VAL A 153 7.56 10.72 4.40
N THR A 154 7.64 11.67 3.46
CA THR A 154 7.94 11.40 2.05
C THR A 154 9.45 11.38 1.85
N CYS A 155 9.97 10.30 1.27
CA CYS A 155 11.36 10.16 0.91
C CYS A 155 11.77 11.21 -0.14
N ASP A 156 12.85 11.96 0.13
CA ASP A 156 13.42 12.87 -0.86
C ASP A 156 14.26 12.11 -1.89
N SER A 157 13.67 11.89 -3.07
CA SER A 157 14.37 11.29 -4.21
C SER A 157 14.64 12.28 -5.34
N THR A 158 14.67 13.59 -5.03
CA THR A 158 14.82 14.68 -6.02
C THR A 158 16.08 14.51 -6.88
N ALA A 159 17.19 14.04 -6.28
CA ALA A 159 18.45 13.77 -6.99
C ALA A 159 18.31 12.77 -8.15
N TYR A 160 17.37 11.83 -8.04
CA TYR A 160 17.11 10.80 -9.06
C TYR A 160 16.01 11.21 -10.03
N LYS A 161 15.41 12.39 -9.84
CA LYS A 161 14.28 12.91 -10.62
C LYS A 161 13.13 11.88 -10.71
N GLY A 162 12.94 11.07 -9.67
CA GLY A 162 12.00 9.94 -9.65
C GLY A 162 12.27 9.05 -8.45
N ILE A 163 11.39 8.10 -8.17
CA ILE A 163 11.49 7.27 -6.96
C ILE A 163 12.66 6.30 -7.10
N HIS A 164 13.56 6.31 -6.12
CA HIS A 164 14.71 5.41 -6.06
C HIS A 164 14.51 4.34 -4.98
N PRO A 165 14.47 3.03 -5.32
CA PRO A 165 14.13 1.96 -4.38
C PRO A 165 14.97 1.93 -3.11
N VAL A 166 16.29 2.15 -3.21
CA VAL A 166 17.20 2.09 -2.05
C VAL A 166 16.99 3.28 -1.12
N VAL A 167 16.80 4.48 -1.67
CA VAL A 167 16.58 5.69 -0.85
C VAL A 167 15.22 5.60 -0.14
N ALA A 168 14.21 5.08 -0.84
CA ALA A 168 12.91 4.80 -0.23
C ALA A 168 13.05 3.80 0.92
N LEU A 169 13.80 2.71 0.74
CA LEU A 169 14.05 1.72 1.81
C LEU A 169 14.73 2.35 3.04
N GLU A 170 15.81 3.10 2.82
CA GLU A 170 16.54 3.80 3.88
C GLU A 170 15.60 4.75 4.64
N SER A 171 14.80 5.53 3.91
CA SER A 171 13.80 6.42 4.50
C SER A 171 12.76 5.67 5.34
N HIS A 172 12.23 4.54 4.87
CA HIS A 172 11.31 3.70 5.65
C HIS A 172 11.96 3.21 6.95
N GLN A 173 13.22 2.76 6.89
CA GLN A 173 13.95 2.26 8.06
C GLN A 173 14.25 3.35 9.09
N GLU A 174 14.61 4.55 8.63
CA GLU A 174 14.94 5.70 9.49
C GLU A 174 13.70 6.31 10.15
N ASN A 175 12.57 6.37 9.45
CA ASN A 175 11.42 7.17 9.88
C ASN A 175 10.33 6.37 10.59
N LEU A 176 10.18 5.08 10.29
CA LEU A 176 9.02 4.33 10.77
C LEU A 176 8.94 4.25 12.29
N ALA A 177 10.02 3.85 12.97
CA ALA A 177 10.04 3.74 14.42
C ALA A 177 9.78 5.09 15.11
N ASN A 178 10.26 6.18 14.53
CA ASN A 178 10.03 7.54 15.03
C ASN A 178 8.55 7.94 14.90
N LEU A 179 7.91 7.63 13.77
CA LEU A 179 6.48 7.84 13.57
C LEU A 179 5.63 7.01 14.52
N VAL A 180 5.97 5.74 14.74
CA VAL A 180 5.30 4.89 15.75
C VAL A 180 5.42 5.49 17.14
N ASN A 181 6.63 5.89 17.55
CA ASN A 181 6.85 6.52 18.85
C ASN A 181 6.01 7.79 19.03
N LYS A 182 5.91 8.63 17.98
CA LYS A 182 5.04 9.81 17.97
C LYS A 182 3.57 9.42 18.10
N ALA A 183 3.12 8.39 17.35
CA ALA A 183 1.75 7.90 17.36
C ALA A 183 1.34 7.38 18.75
N LEU A 184 2.21 6.69 19.48
CA LEU A 184 1.90 6.16 20.82
C LEU A 184 1.40 7.24 21.80
N THR A 185 1.90 8.47 21.68
CA THR A 185 1.45 9.60 22.51
C THR A 185 0.01 10.04 22.22
N LYS A 186 -0.51 9.67 21.05
CA LYS A 186 -1.86 9.97 20.58
C LYS A 186 -2.83 8.81 20.76
N LEU A 187 -2.40 7.70 21.35
CA LEU A 187 -3.33 6.65 21.75
C LEU A 187 -4.37 7.23 22.72
N PRO A 188 -5.64 6.81 22.60
CA PRO A 188 -6.69 7.31 23.49
C PRO A 188 -6.34 7.06 24.96
N PRO A 189 -6.62 8.03 25.85
CA PRO A 189 -6.39 7.84 27.28
C PRO A 189 -7.26 6.71 27.83
N ALA A 190 -6.86 6.13 28.96
CA ALA A 190 -7.71 5.24 29.72
C ALA A 190 -8.95 6.01 30.23
N THR A 191 -10.14 5.63 29.79
CA THR A 191 -11.40 6.35 30.11
C THR A 191 -12.01 5.95 31.45
N SER A 192 -11.60 4.82 32.03
CA SER A 192 -12.08 4.35 33.34
C SER A 192 -10.92 3.80 34.18
N PRO A 193 -10.88 4.07 35.49
CA PRO A 193 -9.96 3.43 36.44
C PRO A 193 -10.00 1.89 36.37
N ASP A 194 -11.13 1.33 35.95
CA ASP A 194 -11.36 -0.12 35.87
C ASP A 194 -10.89 -0.75 34.54
N THR A 195 -10.25 0.02 33.66
CA THR A 195 -9.72 -0.55 32.41
C THR A 195 -8.65 -1.59 32.76
N PRO A 196 -8.79 -2.87 32.35
CA PRO A 196 -7.84 -3.90 32.71
C PRO A 196 -6.40 -3.52 32.31
N SER A 197 -5.45 -3.72 33.22
CA SER A 197 -4.04 -3.35 33.02
C SER A 197 -3.43 -3.96 31.75
N HIS A 198 -3.84 -5.17 31.38
CA HIS A 198 -3.39 -5.83 30.14
C HIS A 198 -3.82 -5.11 28.86
N LYS A 199 -4.85 -4.25 28.90
CA LYS A 199 -5.30 -3.38 27.81
C LYS A 199 -4.67 -1.99 27.83
N LEU A 200 -3.74 -1.73 28.75
CA LEU A 200 -3.09 -0.44 28.90
C LEU A 200 -1.62 -0.50 28.51
N VAL A 201 -1.11 0.59 27.96
CA VAL A 201 0.31 0.83 27.70
C VAL A 201 0.75 2.08 28.45
N THR A 202 1.82 1.96 29.24
CA THR A 202 2.42 3.10 29.93
C THR A 202 3.51 3.69 29.05
N LEU A 203 3.38 4.98 28.74
CA LEU A 203 4.38 5.68 27.93
C LEU A 203 5.61 6.02 28.77
N SER A 204 6.79 5.97 28.15
CA SER A 204 8.07 6.24 28.81
C SER A 204 8.25 7.69 29.24
N ASN A 205 7.54 8.62 28.59
CA ASN A 205 7.54 10.05 28.89
C ASN A 205 6.70 10.42 30.13
N GLY A 206 6.05 9.45 30.78
CA GLY A 206 5.21 9.67 31.96
C GLY A 206 3.80 10.21 31.66
N ASP A 207 3.39 10.27 30.39
CA ASP A 207 2.16 10.92 29.92
C ASP A 207 0.89 10.04 30.10
N GLY A 208 0.80 9.40 31.26
CA GLY A 208 -0.29 8.53 31.68
C GLY A 208 -0.33 7.16 30.98
N SER A 209 -1.27 6.33 31.41
CA SER A 209 -1.57 5.06 30.73
C SER A 209 -2.53 5.31 29.58
N ARG A 210 -2.18 4.80 28.40
CA ARG A 210 -3.02 4.85 27.20
C ARG A 210 -3.62 3.49 26.92
N ARG A 211 -4.73 3.44 26.20
CA ARG A 211 -5.33 2.17 25.77
C ARG A 211 -4.52 1.57 24.63
N LYS A 212 -4.22 0.29 24.76
CA LYS A 212 -3.68 -0.50 23.67
C LYS A 212 -4.69 -0.55 22.52
N PRO A 213 -4.22 -0.70 21.29
CA PRO A 213 -5.08 -0.96 20.15
C PRO A 213 -5.69 -2.35 20.25
N ASP A 214 -6.85 -2.57 19.63
CA ASP A 214 -7.50 -3.87 19.53
C ASP A 214 -6.92 -4.73 18.41
N ILE A 215 -6.32 -4.12 17.38
CA ILE A 215 -5.53 -4.80 16.34
C ILE A 215 -4.40 -3.92 15.82
N VAL A 216 -3.46 -4.57 15.16
CA VAL A 216 -2.42 -3.94 14.34
C VAL A 216 -2.60 -4.35 12.90
N CYS A 217 -2.51 -3.40 11.98
CA CYS A 217 -2.51 -3.68 10.55
C CYS A 217 -1.23 -3.16 9.90
N ALA A 218 -0.85 -3.79 8.79
CA ALA A 218 0.20 -3.28 7.92
C ALA A 218 -0.03 -3.71 6.48
N THR A 219 0.52 -2.94 5.54
CA THR A 219 0.45 -3.26 4.12
C THR A 219 1.26 -4.53 3.84
N ARG A 220 0.60 -5.55 3.30
CA ARG A 220 1.25 -6.81 2.90
C ARG A 220 1.66 -6.82 1.44
N GLY A 221 0.98 -6.05 0.60
CA GLY A 221 1.32 -5.85 -0.82
C GLY A 221 0.14 -5.31 -1.64
N PRO A 222 0.28 -5.19 -2.96
CA PRO A 222 1.52 -5.37 -3.72
C PRO A 222 2.54 -4.26 -3.43
N GLY A 223 3.82 -4.47 -3.78
CA GLY A 223 4.86 -3.45 -3.58
C GLY A 223 6.30 -3.96 -3.64
N MET A 224 7.27 -3.07 -3.40
CA MET A 224 8.68 -3.47 -3.32
C MET A 224 8.89 -4.28 -2.02
N ARG A 225 9.25 -5.57 -2.14
CA ARG A 225 9.37 -6.49 -0.98
C ARG A 225 10.22 -5.93 0.15
N SER A 226 11.38 -5.35 -0.18
CA SER A 226 12.28 -4.75 0.79
C SER A 226 11.58 -3.68 1.64
N ASN A 227 10.80 -2.83 1.00
CA ASN A 227 10.12 -1.71 1.64
C ASN A 227 8.92 -2.22 2.44
N LEU A 228 8.16 -3.15 1.87
CA LEU A 228 7.03 -3.83 2.54
C LEU A 228 7.46 -4.51 3.85
N PHE A 229 8.65 -5.12 3.92
CA PHE A 229 9.11 -5.82 5.12
C PHE A 229 9.26 -4.88 6.31
N VAL A 230 9.72 -3.64 6.09
CA VAL A 230 9.96 -2.68 7.17
C VAL A 230 8.71 -2.52 8.02
N GLY A 231 7.56 -2.31 7.38
CA GLY A 231 6.31 -2.13 8.09
C GLY A 231 5.55 -3.41 8.41
N LEU A 232 5.60 -4.42 7.54
CA LEU A 232 4.96 -5.70 7.84
C LEU A 232 5.55 -6.33 9.11
N ASP A 233 6.88 -6.37 9.23
CA ASP A 233 7.53 -7.00 10.38
C ASP A 233 7.43 -6.14 11.65
N THR A 234 7.45 -4.80 11.52
CA THR A 234 7.15 -3.91 12.67
C THR A 234 5.71 -4.11 13.15
N GLY A 235 4.74 -4.23 12.25
CA GLY A 235 3.34 -4.49 12.59
C GLY A 235 3.13 -5.82 13.32
N LYS A 236 3.77 -6.90 12.85
CA LYS A 236 3.76 -8.19 13.56
C LYS A 236 4.41 -8.10 14.94
N ALA A 237 5.55 -7.40 15.04
CA ALA A 237 6.23 -7.23 16.33
C ALA A 237 5.35 -6.49 17.34
N LEU A 238 4.63 -5.44 16.91
CA LEU A 238 3.66 -4.74 17.75
C LEU A 238 2.47 -5.64 18.15
N SER A 239 1.94 -6.43 17.20
CA SER A 239 0.89 -7.41 17.46
C SER A 239 1.30 -8.43 18.53
N VAL A 240 2.50 -9.01 18.41
CA VAL A 240 3.06 -9.94 19.40
C VAL A 240 3.30 -9.24 20.74
N ALA A 241 3.90 -8.05 20.74
CA ALA A 241 4.20 -7.31 21.97
C ALA A 241 2.94 -6.92 22.75
N TRP A 242 1.86 -6.58 22.04
CA TRP A 242 0.59 -6.20 22.66
C TRP A 242 -0.40 -7.33 22.86
N GLN A 243 -0.13 -8.51 22.29
CA GLN A 243 -1.03 -9.67 22.29
C GLN A 243 -2.38 -9.33 21.64
N VAL A 244 -2.32 -8.67 20.49
CA VAL A 244 -3.48 -8.23 19.71
C VAL A 244 -3.41 -8.79 18.31
N PRO A 245 -4.54 -9.08 17.63
CA PRO A 245 -4.49 -9.65 16.31
C PRO A 245 -3.81 -8.77 15.26
N PHE A 246 -3.28 -9.42 14.22
CA PHE A 246 -2.61 -8.77 13.10
C PHE A 246 -3.44 -8.90 11.82
N ILE A 247 -3.48 -7.85 10.99
CA ILE A 247 -4.06 -7.88 9.63
C ILE A 247 -3.04 -7.38 8.60
N GLY A 248 -2.70 -8.25 7.64
CA GLY A 248 -1.96 -7.88 6.44
C GLY A 248 -2.91 -7.40 5.36
N VAL A 249 -2.86 -6.12 5.03
CA VAL A 249 -3.84 -5.45 4.16
C VAL A 249 -3.34 -5.36 2.73
N HIS A 250 -4.25 -5.55 1.76
CA HIS A 250 -3.99 -5.31 0.35
C HIS A 250 -4.04 -3.80 0.06
N HIS A 251 -2.95 -3.25 -0.50
CA HIS A 251 -2.80 -1.82 -0.74
C HIS A 251 -3.93 -1.25 -1.62
N MET A 252 -4.17 -1.86 -2.78
CA MET A 252 -5.23 -1.41 -3.69
C MET A 252 -6.62 -1.47 -3.06
N GLN A 253 -6.93 -2.53 -2.30
CA GLN A 253 -8.19 -2.65 -1.55
C GLN A 253 -8.38 -1.47 -0.58
N ALA A 254 -7.31 -1.03 0.08
CA ALA A 254 -7.36 0.12 0.98
C ALA A 254 -7.78 1.40 0.26
N HIS A 255 -7.23 1.66 -0.92
CA HIS A 255 -7.68 2.77 -1.77
C HIS A 255 -9.17 2.67 -2.13
N LEU A 256 -9.67 1.46 -2.46
CA LEU A 256 -11.08 1.27 -2.83
C LEU A 256 -12.04 1.54 -1.65
N LEU A 257 -11.63 1.18 -0.43
CA LEU A 257 -12.45 1.33 0.78
C LEU A 257 -12.30 2.70 1.46
N THR A 258 -11.36 3.54 1.02
CA THR A 258 -11.11 4.86 1.64
C THR A 258 -12.33 5.80 1.68
N PRO A 259 -13.22 5.87 0.68
CA PRO A 259 -14.43 6.70 0.79
C PRO A 259 -15.36 6.26 1.92
N ARG A 260 -15.32 4.98 2.31
CA ARG A 260 -16.09 4.47 3.46
C ARG A 260 -15.49 4.99 4.77
N LEU A 261 -14.16 5.10 4.89
CA LEU A 261 -13.52 5.80 6.01
C LEU A 261 -13.99 7.25 6.09
N GLN A 262 -13.97 7.96 4.96
CA GLN A 262 -14.41 9.35 4.90
C GLN A 262 -15.85 9.52 5.40
N HIS A 263 -16.77 8.66 4.98
CA HIS A 263 -18.16 8.68 5.43
C HIS A 263 -18.26 8.63 6.97
N TYR A 264 -17.49 7.77 7.61
CA TYR A 264 -17.46 7.67 9.08
C TYR A 264 -16.76 8.87 9.75
N LEU A 265 -15.73 9.45 9.12
CA LEU A 265 -15.05 10.63 9.64
C LEU A 265 -15.95 11.88 9.59
N GLU A 266 -16.81 12.00 8.58
CA GLU A 266 -17.76 13.10 8.40
C GLU A 266 -18.93 13.08 9.39
N GLN A 267 -19.27 11.90 9.90
CA GLN A 267 -20.30 11.73 10.95
C GLN A 267 -19.80 12.12 12.34
N ASN A 268 -18.50 12.32 12.51
CA ASN A 268 -17.95 12.82 13.75
C ASN A 268 -18.14 14.34 13.85
N LEU A 269 -19.05 14.77 14.73
CA LEU A 269 -19.37 16.19 14.94
C LEU A 269 -18.15 17.05 15.32
N ALA A 270 -17.10 16.46 15.91
CA ALA A 270 -15.85 17.18 16.20
C ALA A 270 -15.07 17.54 14.92
N ASN A 271 -15.24 16.78 13.84
CA ASN A 271 -14.62 17.05 12.54
C ASN A 271 -15.47 17.98 11.65
N ASN A 272 -16.76 18.15 11.96
CA ASN A 272 -17.67 18.97 11.17
C ASN A 272 -18.70 19.73 12.06
N PRO A 273 -18.31 20.89 12.63
CA PRO A 273 -19.17 21.66 13.53
C PRO A 273 -20.42 22.24 12.84
N GLU A 274 -20.46 22.33 11.50
CA GLU A 274 -21.63 22.80 10.76
C GLU A 274 -22.81 21.81 10.83
N ASN A 275 -22.54 20.50 10.87
CA ASN A 275 -23.55 19.44 11.06
C ASN A 275 -24.10 19.38 12.50
N ALA A 276 -23.53 20.14 13.45
CA ALA A 276 -24.03 20.22 14.81
C ALA A 276 -25.26 21.14 14.95
N THR A 277 -25.54 21.99 13.95
CA THR A 277 -26.67 22.95 14.00
C THR A 277 -27.99 22.38 13.47
N THR A 278 -27.97 21.30 12.68
CA THR A 278 -29.16 20.66 12.09
C THR A 278 -29.79 19.56 12.96
N HIS A 279 -29.09 19.08 14.00
CA HIS A 279 -29.58 18.03 14.91
C HIS A 279 -29.66 18.51 16.37
N ARG A 280 -30.40 19.60 16.61
CA ARG A 280 -30.74 20.06 17.97
C ARG A 280 -31.94 19.36 18.60
N ASP A 281 -32.65 18.50 17.87
CA ASP A 281 -33.77 17.75 18.43
C ASP A 281 -33.28 16.47 19.12
N GLU A 282 -33.59 16.39 20.42
CA GLU A 282 -33.35 15.29 21.37
C GLU A 282 -34.07 13.98 20.97
N THR A 283 -33.77 13.46 19.79
CA THR A 283 -34.18 12.11 19.38
C THR A 283 -33.01 11.14 19.57
N PRO A 284 -33.24 9.93 20.10
CA PRO A 284 -32.17 8.94 20.33
C PRO A 284 -31.47 8.68 19.00
N ARG A 285 -30.12 8.81 18.94
CA ARG A 285 -29.23 8.53 17.79
C ARG A 285 -29.91 7.60 16.78
N GLN A 286 -30.67 8.19 15.85
CA GLN A 286 -31.49 7.43 14.92
C GLN A 286 -30.55 6.65 14.01
N GLN A 287 -30.93 5.41 13.71
CA GLN A 287 -30.19 4.44 12.90
C GLN A 287 -29.25 5.11 11.90
N LEU A 288 -27.94 4.95 12.11
CA LEU A 288 -26.96 5.36 11.13
C LEU A 288 -27.36 4.79 9.77
N GLY A 289 -27.49 5.68 8.77
CA GLY A 289 -27.73 5.29 7.40
C GLY A 289 -26.71 4.26 6.93
N GLU A 290 -27.06 3.49 5.89
CA GLU A 290 -26.13 2.52 5.31
C GLU A 290 -24.81 3.19 4.91
N VAL A 291 -23.70 2.53 5.24
CA VAL A 291 -22.34 3.01 4.94
C VAL A 291 -22.20 3.29 3.45
N GLN A 292 -21.86 4.52 3.09
CA GLN A 292 -21.63 4.90 1.71
C GLN A 292 -20.13 4.93 1.35
N PRO A 293 -19.76 4.57 0.12
CA PRO A 293 -20.59 3.88 -0.86
C PRO A 293 -20.95 2.46 -0.40
N ALA A 294 -22.21 2.07 -0.61
CA ALA A 294 -22.67 0.70 -0.40
C ALA A 294 -22.19 -0.22 -1.54
N PHE A 295 -22.01 -1.51 -1.24
CA PHE A 295 -21.76 -2.49 -2.29
C PHE A 295 -23.05 -2.81 -3.08
N PRO A 296 -22.98 -3.07 -4.40
CA PRO A 296 -21.80 -2.99 -5.24
C PRO A 296 -21.49 -1.56 -5.70
N PHE A 297 -20.20 -1.23 -5.85
CA PHE A 297 -19.73 0.04 -6.41
C PHE A 297 -18.63 -0.16 -7.46
N MET A 298 -18.52 0.78 -8.39
CA MET A 298 -17.41 0.87 -9.34
C MET A 298 -16.30 1.74 -8.76
N SER A 299 -15.05 1.49 -9.13
CA SER A 299 -13.91 2.26 -8.69
C SER A 299 -12.92 2.50 -9.81
N ILE A 300 -12.52 3.75 -9.96
CA ILE A 300 -11.32 4.14 -10.71
C ILE A 300 -10.22 4.41 -9.69
N LEU A 301 -9.22 3.55 -9.67
CA LEU A 301 -7.99 3.80 -8.92
C LEU A 301 -6.97 4.38 -9.89
N ALA A 302 -6.62 5.65 -9.72
CA ALA A 302 -5.65 6.36 -10.55
C ALA A 302 -4.59 7.02 -9.66
N SER A 303 -3.39 6.43 -9.61
CA SER A 303 -2.22 6.91 -8.87
C SER A 303 -1.02 7.06 -9.81
N GLY A 304 0.14 7.42 -9.25
CA GLY A 304 1.42 7.40 -9.97
C GLY A 304 1.90 5.98 -10.31
N GLY A 305 1.41 4.95 -9.61
CA GLY A 305 1.80 3.54 -9.82
C GLY A 305 0.73 2.70 -10.51
N HIS A 306 -0.54 3.06 -10.38
CA HIS A 306 -1.65 2.22 -10.80
C HIS A 306 -2.73 3.01 -11.57
N THR A 307 -3.33 2.37 -12.56
CA THR A 307 -4.56 2.84 -13.18
C THR A 307 -5.44 1.65 -13.48
N MET A 308 -6.54 1.52 -12.74
CA MET A 308 -7.41 0.36 -12.76
C MET A 308 -8.88 0.76 -12.65
N LEU A 309 -9.73 -0.03 -13.29
CA LEU A 309 -11.18 0.00 -13.16
C LEU A 309 -11.61 -1.28 -12.47
N VAL A 310 -12.22 -1.16 -11.29
CA VAL A 310 -12.55 -2.28 -10.42
C VAL A 310 -14.02 -2.21 -10.04
N LYS A 311 -14.72 -3.34 -10.11
CA LYS A 311 -16.06 -3.52 -9.56
C LYS A 311 -15.94 -4.24 -8.22
N SER A 312 -16.45 -3.64 -7.16
CA SER A 312 -16.44 -4.24 -5.83
C SER A 312 -17.85 -4.66 -5.44
N THR A 313 -18.06 -5.94 -5.13
CA THR A 313 -19.37 -6.48 -4.72
C THR A 313 -19.44 -6.84 -3.24
N SER A 314 -18.28 -6.98 -2.60
CA SER A 314 -18.13 -7.08 -1.14
C SER A 314 -16.74 -6.60 -0.75
N ILE A 315 -16.44 -6.62 0.55
CA ILE A 315 -15.09 -6.32 1.07
C ILE A 315 -14.01 -7.30 0.61
N THR A 316 -14.38 -8.48 0.10
CA THR A 316 -13.42 -9.54 -0.32
C THR A 316 -13.58 -9.93 -1.78
N ASN A 317 -14.58 -9.38 -2.49
CA ASN A 317 -14.85 -9.70 -3.88
C ASN A 317 -14.72 -8.45 -4.75
N HIS A 318 -13.60 -8.40 -5.46
CA HIS A 318 -13.22 -7.33 -6.37
C HIS A 318 -12.94 -7.93 -7.75
N GLU A 319 -13.60 -7.41 -8.79
CA GLU A 319 -13.39 -7.79 -10.18
C GLU A 319 -12.61 -6.66 -10.88
N VAL A 320 -11.41 -6.94 -11.37
CA VAL A 320 -10.62 -5.96 -12.15
C VAL A 320 -11.12 -5.99 -13.59
N LEU A 321 -11.89 -4.98 -13.98
CA LEU A 321 -12.46 -4.88 -15.33
C LEU A 321 -11.44 -4.36 -16.34
N ALA A 322 -10.61 -3.39 -15.94
CA ALA A 322 -9.53 -2.85 -16.75
C ALA A 322 -8.31 -2.51 -15.89
N SER A 323 -7.12 -2.68 -16.47
CA SER A 323 -5.86 -2.24 -15.88
C SER A 323 -4.95 -1.65 -16.96
N THR A 324 -3.95 -0.86 -16.55
CA THR A 324 -2.98 -0.33 -17.50
C THR A 324 -2.08 -1.42 -18.08
N ALA A 325 -1.91 -1.40 -19.40
CA ALA A 325 -1.01 -2.28 -20.14
C ALA A 325 0.45 -1.82 -20.09
N ASP A 326 0.67 -0.52 -19.88
CA ASP A 326 1.96 0.13 -20.01
C ASP A 326 2.38 0.89 -18.73
N VAL A 327 2.03 2.17 -18.63
CA VAL A 327 2.35 3.07 -17.54
C VAL A 327 1.06 3.57 -16.90
N ALA A 328 1.09 3.94 -15.61
CA ALA A 328 -0.06 4.54 -14.97
C ALA A 328 -0.32 5.97 -15.49
N ALA A 329 -1.56 6.43 -15.40
CA ALA A 329 -1.95 7.78 -15.79
C ALA A 329 -1.13 8.86 -15.07
N GLY A 330 -0.90 8.70 -13.76
CA GLY A 330 -0.06 9.61 -13.00
C GLY A 330 1.38 9.66 -13.50
N ASP A 331 1.98 8.50 -13.81
CA ASP A 331 3.34 8.43 -14.38
C ASP A 331 3.45 9.10 -15.75
N ALA A 332 2.46 8.87 -16.62
CA ALA A 332 2.42 9.50 -17.94
C ALA A 332 2.29 11.02 -17.83
N LEU A 333 1.45 11.51 -16.92
CA LEU A 333 1.28 12.94 -16.66
C LEU A 333 2.52 13.56 -16.00
N ASP A 334 3.19 12.87 -15.08
CA ASP A 334 4.44 13.33 -14.49
C ASP A 334 5.55 13.47 -15.53
N LYS A 335 5.64 12.52 -16.48
CA LYS A 335 6.60 12.59 -17.58
C LYS A 335 6.25 13.69 -18.58
N ALA A 336 4.98 13.81 -18.96
CA ALA A 336 4.51 14.90 -19.80
C ALA A 336 4.77 16.28 -19.15
N ALA A 337 4.54 16.40 -17.84
CA ALA A 337 4.77 17.64 -17.10
C ALA A 337 6.21 18.11 -17.18
N ARG A 338 7.20 17.21 -17.16
CA ARG A 338 8.62 17.57 -17.30
C ARG A 338 8.98 18.17 -18.65
N LEU A 339 8.21 17.85 -19.69
CA LEU A 339 8.40 18.38 -21.04
C LEU A 339 7.63 19.70 -21.22
N ILE A 340 6.47 19.83 -20.57
CA ILE A 340 5.54 20.93 -20.77
C ILE A 340 5.81 22.11 -19.82
N LEU A 341 6.19 21.85 -18.57
CA LEU A 341 6.37 22.89 -17.57
C LEU A 341 7.66 23.68 -17.82
N PRO A 342 7.68 25.00 -17.54
CA PRO A 342 8.92 25.78 -17.56
C PRO A 342 9.92 25.27 -16.51
N ASP A 343 11.22 25.28 -16.85
CA ASP A 343 12.29 24.83 -15.95
C ASP A 343 12.32 25.60 -14.62
N SER A 344 11.96 26.89 -14.63
CA SER A 344 11.86 27.73 -13.44
C SER A 344 10.80 27.22 -12.44
N LEU A 345 9.70 26.65 -12.95
CA LEU A 345 8.64 26.09 -12.13
C LEU A 345 9.03 24.71 -11.58
N ILE A 346 9.72 23.89 -12.37
CA ILE A 346 10.24 22.59 -11.93
C ILE A 346 11.29 22.79 -10.83
N ALA A 347 12.21 23.75 -11.00
CA ALA A 347 13.30 24.01 -10.05
C ALA A 347 12.83 24.53 -8.68
N THR A 348 11.65 25.14 -8.62
CA THR A 348 11.05 25.63 -7.37
C THR A 348 10.14 24.60 -6.70
N SER A 349 9.86 23.48 -7.37
CA SER A 349 9.05 22.40 -6.81
C SER A 349 9.78 21.66 -5.69
N LYS A 350 9.12 21.50 -4.55
CA LYS A 350 9.59 20.68 -3.41
C LYS A 350 9.22 19.20 -3.55
N SER A 351 8.54 18.83 -4.64
CA SER A 351 8.03 17.47 -4.86
C SER A 351 8.32 17.01 -6.30
N THR A 352 8.49 15.71 -6.46
CA THR A 352 8.66 15.02 -7.75
C THR A 352 7.33 14.65 -8.41
N MET A 353 6.18 14.92 -7.76
CA MET A 353 4.82 14.74 -8.28
C MET A 353 4.40 15.91 -9.19
N TYR A 354 4.99 15.98 -10.38
CA TYR A 354 4.79 17.09 -11.32
C TYR A 354 3.40 17.16 -11.95
N ALA A 355 2.62 16.07 -11.95
CA ALA A 355 1.26 16.03 -12.47
C ALA A 355 0.33 17.00 -11.71
N LYS A 356 0.53 17.18 -10.39
CA LYS A 356 -0.19 18.19 -9.60
C LYS A 356 0.19 19.61 -10.00
N LEU A 357 1.47 19.84 -10.29
CA LEU A 357 1.97 21.13 -10.76
C LEU A 357 1.45 21.44 -12.17
N LEU A 358 1.36 20.42 -13.02
CA LEU A 358 0.78 20.49 -14.36
C LEU A 358 -0.70 20.90 -14.33
N ASP A 359 -1.48 20.34 -13.40
CA ASP A 359 -2.88 20.73 -13.19
C ASP A 359 -3.03 22.22 -12.84
N GLN A 360 -2.25 22.69 -11.87
CA GLN A 360 -2.24 24.10 -11.46
C GLN A 360 -1.79 25.04 -12.57
N PHE A 361 -0.80 24.63 -13.36
CA PHE A 361 -0.29 25.39 -14.49
C PHE A 361 -1.32 25.47 -15.63
N ALA A 362 -2.00 24.37 -15.93
CA ALA A 362 -3.00 24.30 -16.99
C ALA A 362 -4.32 25.00 -16.63
N PHE A 363 -4.71 24.97 -15.35
CA PHE A 363 -6.00 25.44 -14.87
C PHE A 363 -5.85 26.37 -13.65
N PRO A 364 -5.22 27.55 -13.83
CA PRO A 364 -4.94 28.47 -12.73
C PRO A 364 -6.21 29.00 -12.05
N ASN A 365 -7.35 29.04 -12.75
CA ASN A 365 -8.63 29.48 -12.19
C ASN A 365 -9.52 28.30 -11.74
N GLY A 366 -8.99 27.08 -11.73
CA GLY A 366 -9.70 25.88 -11.33
C GLY A 366 -10.98 25.65 -12.14
N ARG A 367 -12.13 25.55 -11.45
CA ARG A 367 -13.42 25.21 -12.07
C ARG A 367 -13.87 26.19 -13.17
N ALA A 368 -13.45 27.46 -13.10
CA ALA A 368 -13.78 28.44 -14.13
C ALA A 368 -13.16 28.07 -15.49
N ASP A 369 -11.99 27.42 -15.50
CA ASP A 369 -11.31 27.02 -16.73
C ASP A 369 -11.95 25.77 -17.38
N TYR A 370 -12.82 25.04 -16.66
CA TYR A 370 -13.47 23.82 -17.18
C TYR A 370 -14.78 24.10 -17.93
N VAL A 371 -15.30 25.33 -17.89
CA VAL A 371 -16.66 25.68 -18.37
C VAL A 371 -16.90 25.30 -19.84
N ASN A 372 -15.84 25.33 -20.65
CA ASN A 372 -15.92 25.01 -22.08
C ASN A 372 -15.72 23.52 -22.40
N TYR A 373 -15.42 22.69 -21.40
CA TYR A 373 -15.26 21.26 -21.61
C TYR A 373 -16.58 20.60 -22.01
N ARG A 374 -16.55 19.76 -23.05
CA ARG A 374 -17.68 18.98 -23.53
C ARG A 374 -17.24 17.54 -23.75
N ALA A 375 -17.93 16.60 -23.11
CA ALA A 375 -17.70 15.18 -23.32
C ALA A 375 -18.31 14.74 -24.67
N PRO A 376 -17.67 13.81 -25.40
CA PRO A 376 -18.26 13.16 -26.57
C PRO A 376 -19.59 12.48 -26.23
N ALA A 377 -20.65 12.81 -26.96
CA ALA A 377 -22.00 12.30 -26.70
C ALA A 377 -22.18 10.83 -27.15
N SER A 378 -21.32 10.35 -28.05
CA SER A 378 -21.39 8.99 -28.59
C SER A 378 -20.01 8.39 -28.83
N ARG A 379 -19.95 7.05 -28.93
CA ARG A 379 -18.70 6.36 -29.30
C ARG A 379 -18.18 6.77 -30.68
N GLY A 380 -19.07 7.15 -31.59
CA GLY A 380 -18.70 7.65 -32.91
C GLY A 380 -17.88 8.94 -32.83
N GLU A 381 -18.22 9.85 -31.91
CA GLU A 381 -17.46 11.08 -31.67
C GLU A 381 -16.10 10.80 -31.02
N GLU A 382 -16.01 9.82 -30.11
CA GLU A 382 -14.73 9.44 -29.48
C GLU A 382 -13.71 8.88 -30.49
N VAL A 383 -14.19 8.22 -31.55
CA VAL A 383 -13.35 7.61 -32.59
C VAL A 383 -12.81 8.67 -33.56
N GLN A 384 -13.49 9.81 -33.69
CA GLN A 384 -13.07 10.87 -34.60
C GLN A 384 -11.77 11.49 -34.12
N LYS A 385 -10.80 11.57 -35.02
CA LYS A 385 -9.54 12.25 -34.70
C LYS A 385 -9.85 13.74 -34.52
N PRO A 386 -9.47 14.35 -33.38
CA PRO A 386 -9.72 15.76 -33.17
C PRO A 386 -8.94 16.59 -34.22
N PRO A 387 -9.53 17.70 -34.72
CA PRO A 387 -8.82 18.61 -35.59
C PRO A 387 -7.63 19.23 -34.85
N PRO A 388 -6.57 19.65 -35.57
CA PRO A 388 -5.51 20.45 -34.97
C PRO A 388 -6.06 21.69 -34.25
N ASN A 389 -5.52 21.99 -33.08
CA ASN A 389 -5.85 23.20 -32.33
C ASN A 389 -5.23 24.46 -33.00
N GLU A 390 -5.41 25.62 -32.37
CA GLU A 390 -4.86 26.91 -32.84
C GLU A 390 -3.32 26.91 -33.03
N TRP A 391 -2.62 25.95 -32.42
CA TRP A 391 -1.16 25.76 -32.51
C TRP A 391 -0.76 24.70 -33.55
N GLY A 392 -1.70 24.14 -34.30
CA GLY A 392 -1.45 23.25 -35.44
C GLY A 392 -1.19 21.78 -35.09
N TRP A 393 -1.50 21.35 -33.87
CA TRP A 393 -1.34 19.95 -33.44
C TRP A 393 -2.57 19.43 -32.67
N ALA A 394 -2.70 18.11 -32.56
CA ALA A 394 -3.75 17.44 -31.79
C ALA A 394 -3.24 16.12 -31.20
N LEU A 395 -3.77 15.73 -30.06
CA LEU A 395 -3.52 14.44 -29.44
C LEU A 395 -4.65 13.46 -29.81
N THR A 396 -4.32 12.18 -29.91
CA THR A 396 -5.31 11.13 -30.22
C THR A 396 -5.49 10.25 -29.01
N THR A 397 -6.74 9.97 -28.66
CA THR A 397 -7.08 9.13 -27.51
C THR A 397 -6.60 7.69 -27.73
N PRO A 398 -5.86 7.11 -26.77
CA PRO A 398 -5.44 5.72 -26.81
C PRO A 398 -6.65 4.80 -26.96
N PHE A 399 -6.51 3.73 -27.75
CA PHE A 399 -7.57 2.74 -27.99
C PHE A 399 -8.95 3.32 -28.40
N ALA A 400 -8.98 4.51 -29.01
CA ALA A 400 -10.23 5.15 -29.46
C ALA A 400 -11.05 4.27 -30.42
N LYS A 401 -10.42 3.34 -31.14
CA LYS A 401 -11.08 2.45 -32.11
C LYS A 401 -11.51 1.09 -31.56
N THR A 402 -11.22 0.78 -30.29
CA THR A 402 -11.54 -0.52 -29.69
C THR A 402 -12.48 -0.37 -28.49
N ARG A 403 -13.18 -1.45 -28.13
CA ARG A 403 -13.95 -1.55 -26.88
C ARG A 403 -13.20 -2.31 -25.79
N ASP A 404 -11.94 -2.64 -26.00
CA ASP A 404 -11.16 -3.43 -25.05
C ASP A 404 -11.05 -2.70 -23.72
N LEU A 405 -11.40 -3.39 -22.63
CA LEU A 405 -11.30 -2.90 -21.26
C LEU A 405 -9.85 -2.93 -20.78
N GLN A 406 -9.04 -2.05 -21.36
CA GLN A 406 -7.62 -1.89 -21.07
C GLN A 406 -7.25 -0.42 -21.12
N PHE A 407 -6.32 -0.01 -20.24
CA PHE A 407 -5.74 1.32 -20.25
C PHE A 407 -4.36 1.34 -20.90
N SER A 408 -3.99 2.48 -21.48
CA SER A 408 -2.67 2.74 -22.05
C SER A 408 -2.44 4.24 -22.05
N PHE A 409 -1.29 4.69 -21.57
CA PHE A 409 -0.97 6.11 -21.45
C PHE A 409 0.41 6.47 -22.02
N SER A 410 1.22 5.49 -22.41
CA SER A 410 2.57 5.74 -22.96
C SER A 410 2.55 6.63 -24.21
N SER A 411 1.52 6.50 -25.06
CA SER A 411 1.39 7.29 -26.28
C SER A 411 1.19 8.78 -26.03
N ILE A 412 0.70 9.18 -24.85
CA ILE A 412 0.44 10.57 -24.50
C ILE A 412 1.77 11.30 -24.30
N GLU A 413 2.65 10.73 -23.48
CA GLU A 413 4.00 11.23 -23.24
C GLU A 413 4.80 11.30 -24.56
N THR A 414 4.74 10.24 -25.38
CA THR A 414 5.41 10.22 -26.69
C THR A 414 4.81 11.25 -27.67
N ALA A 415 3.51 11.52 -27.63
CA ALA A 415 2.88 12.55 -28.46
C ALA A 415 3.34 13.96 -28.03
N VAL A 416 3.36 14.23 -26.73
CA VAL A 416 3.88 15.48 -26.16
C VAL A 416 5.34 15.67 -26.55
N GLY A 417 6.20 14.66 -26.36
CA GLY A 417 7.62 14.72 -26.74
C GLY A 417 7.84 15.02 -28.22
N ARG A 418 7.02 14.45 -29.12
CA ARG A 418 7.09 14.76 -30.56
C ARG A 418 6.70 16.20 -30.90
N ILE A 419 5.67 16.74 -30.23
CA ILE A 419 5.28 18.15 -30.42
C ILE A 419 6.41 19.05 -29.94
N VAL A 420 7.00 18.73 -28.79
CA VAL A 420 8.10 19.51 -28.22
C VAL A 420 9.34 19.49 -29.10
N ALA A 421 9.79 18.32 -29.52
CA ALA A 421 10.96 18.18 -30.39
C ALA A 421 10.77 18.89 -31.74
N ARG A 422 9.57 18.85 -32.33
CA ARG A 422 9.27 19.58 -33.58
C ARG A 422 9.36 21.09 -33.39
N LYS A 423 8.87 21.61 -32.27
CA LYS A 423 8.94 23.04 -31.95
C LYS A 423 10.39 23.50 -31.80
N GLU A 424 11.20 22.72 -31.09
CA GLU A 424 12.64 22.99 -30.90
C GLU A 424 13.40 22.94 -32.23
N GLN A 425 13.12 21.96 -33.09
CA GLN A 425 13.72 21.85 -34.43
C GLN A 425 13.34 22.99 -35.37
N ALA A 426 12.13 23.55 -35.23
CA ALA A 426 11.67 24.66 -36.06
C ALA A 426 12.42 25.98 -35.78
N GLY A 427 13.29 26.03 -34.76
CA GLY A 427 14.12 27.20 -34.45
C GLY A 427 13.34 28.47 -34.13
N GLY A 428 12.04 28.35 -33.81
CA GLY A 428 11.15 29.47 -33.58
C GLY A 428 11.44 30.18 -32.25
N ALA A 429 10.75 31.31 -32.04
CA ALA A 429 10.65 31.93 -30.72
C ALA A 429 10.24 30.87 -29.69
N GLY A 430 10.82 30.94 -28.48
CA GLY A 430 10.52 30.02 -27.39
C GLY A 430 9.00 29.87 -27.16
N TRP A 431 8.62 28.83 -26.42
CA TRP A 431 7.23 28.54 -26.14
C TRP A 431 6.45 29.75 -25.61
N ALA A 432 5.33 30.07 -26.25
CA ALA A 432 4.35 30.96 -25.65
C ALA A 432 3.69 30.25 -24.46
N ASP A 433 3.42 30.98 -23.37
CA ASP A 433 2.78 30.40 -22.17
C ASP A 433 1.43 29.77 -22.51
N GLY A 434 0.65 30.40 -23.40
CA GLY A 434 -0.62 29.87 -23.89
C GLY A 434 -0.50 28.53 -24.62
N GLU A 435 0.58 28.31 -25.37
CA GLU A 435 0.84 27.06 -26.10
C GLU A 435 1.18 25.92 -25.12
N ARG A 436 1.97 26.19 -24.08
CA ARG A 436 2.26 25.21 -23.01
C ARG A 436 0.99 24.84 -22.24
N VAL A 437 0.16 25.84 -21.91
CA VAL A 437 -1.13 25.62 -21.24
C VAL A 437 -2.04 24.76 -22.12
N ALA A 438 -2.15 25.05 -23.42
CA ALA A 438 -2.91 24.24 -24.36
C ALA A 438 -2.41 22.79 -24.38
N LEU A 439 -1.09 22.57 -24.40
CA LEU A 439 -0.49 21.23 -24.42
C LEU A 439 -0.74 20.47 -23.11
N ALA A 440 -0.65 21.14 -21.96
CA ALA A 440 -1.00 20.58 -20.66
C ALA A 440 -2.47 20.15 -20.58
N ARG A 441 -3.38 21.02 -21.02
CA ARG A 441 -4.83 20.76 -21.06
C ARG A 441 -5.16 19.57 -21.96
N GLU A 442 -4.57 19.52 -23.15
CA GLU A 442 -4.78 18.42 -24.10
C GLU A 442 -4.23 17.08 -23.60
N ALA A 443 -3.07 17.07 -22.94
CA ALA A 443 -2.51 15.86 -22.33
C ALA A 443 -3.42 15.30 -21.22
N MET A 444 -3.93 16.18 -20.34
CA MET A 444 -4.88 15.78 -19.30
C MET A 444 -6.23 15.36 -19.87
N ARG A 445 -6.79 16.12 -20.81
CA ARG A 445 -8.06 15.79 -21.49
C ARG A 445 -7.98 14.41 -22.12
N THR A 446 -6.96 14.14 -22.92
CA THR A 446 -6.76 12.85 -23.58
C THR A 446 -6.63 11.70 -22.58
N SER A 447 -5.90 11.93 -21.47
CA SER A 447 -5.73 10.92 -20.41
C SER A 447 -7.05 10.60 -19.71
N PHE A 448 -7.81 11.63 -19.35
CA PHE A 448 -9.03 11.47 -18.55
C PHE A 448 -10.22 11.00 -19.41
N GLU A 449 -10.31 11.43 -20.66
CA GLU A 449 -11.28 10.91 -21.62
C GLU A 449 -11.05 9.42 -21.91
N HIS A 450 -9.79 8.97 -21.95
CA HIS A 450 -9.47 7.54 -22.06
C HIS A 450 -10.02 6.74 -20.87
N ILE A 451 -9.80 7.25 -19.65
CA ILE A 451 -10.34 6.65 -18.42
C ILE A 451 -11.87 6.59 -18.47
N ALA A 452 -12.51 7.72 -18.79
CA ALA A 452 -13.95 7.84 -18.84
C ALA A 452 -14.59 6.94 -19.93
N SER A 453 -13.97 6.85 -21.11
CA SER A 453 -14.39 5.98 -22.20
C SER A 453 -14.51 4.52 -21.76
N ARG A 454 -13.50 3.99 -21.07
CA ARG A 454 -13.50 2.59 -20.59
C ARG A 454 -14.47 2.36 -19.44
N LEU A 455 -14.67 3.36 -18.58
CA LEU A 455 -15.74 3.31 -17.59
C LEU A 455 -17.12 3.15 -18.27
N ILE A 456 -17.42 3.99 -19.28
CA ILE A 456 -18.70 3.92 -19.99
C ILE A 456 -18.87 2.58 -20.71
N ILE A 457 -17.83 2.09 -21.40
CA ILE A 457 -17.89 0.77 -22.05
C ILE A 457 -18.18 -0.34 -21.03
N ALA A 458 -17.51 -0.33 -19.87
CA ALA A 458 -17.74 -1.32 -18.82
C ALA A 458 -19.17 -1.27 -18.24
N LEU A 459 -19.76 -0.08 -18.16
CA LEU A 459 -21.15 0.11 -17.72
C LEU A 459 -22.16 -0.33 -18.80
N GLU A 460 -21.85 -0.12 -20.08
CA GLU A 460 -22.69 -0.56 -21.21
C GLU A 460 -22.67 -2.08 -21.42
N ASP A 461 -21.54 -2.75 -21.19
CA ASP A 461 -21.35 -4.17 -21.50
C ASP A 461 -22.06 -5.13 -20.53
N LYS A 462 -22.56 -4.65 -19.38
CA LYS A 462 -23.26 -5.46 -18.36
C LYS A 462 -24.65 -4.91 -17.97
N PRO A 463 -25.60 -4.76 -18.93
CA PRO A 463 -26.89 -4.11 -18.67
C PRO A 463 -27.84 -4.94 -17.79
N ASP A 464 -27.66 -6.27 -17.75
CA ASP A 464 -28.53 -7.19 -17.00
C ASP A 464 -28.17 -7.32 -15.51
N GLU A 465 -27.09 -6.67 -15.06
CA GLU A 465 -26.69 -6.65 -13.66
C GLU A 465 -27.44 -5.56 -12.89
N LYS A 466 -27.53 -5.71 -11.55
CA LYS A 466 -28.10 -4.66 -10.69
C LYS A 466 -27.40 -3.33 -10.96
N PRO A 467 -28.14 -2.24 -11.19
CA PRO A 467 -27.56 -0.95 -11.53
C PRO A 467 -26.65 -0.46 -10.40
N ILE A 468 -25.39 -0.18 -10.75
CA ILE A 468 -24.39 0.35 -9.82
C ILE A 468 -24.64 1.85 -9.68
N ARG A 469 -24.86 2.32 -8.44
CA ARG A 469 -25.16 3.74 -8.16
C ARG A 469 -23.94 4.58 -7.78
N SER A 470 -22.83 3.94 -7.45
CA SER A 470 -21.67 4.65 -6.88
C SER A 470 -20.42 4.41 -7.72
N LEU A 471 -19.75 5.50 -8.07
CA LEU A 471 -18.41 5.52 -8.65
C LEU A 471 -17.42 6.10 -7.63
N VAL A 472 -16.50 5.28 -7.17
CA VAL A 472 -15.37 5.69 -6.35
C VAL A 472 -14.22 6.15 -7.25
N ILE A 473 -13.56 7.25 -6.88
CA ILE A 473 -12.30 7.68 -7.50
C ILE A 473 -11.26 7.79 -6.39
N SER A 474 -10.17 7.01 -6.49
CA SER A 474 -9.09 6.94 -5.49
C SER A 474 -7.70 7.01 -6.14
N GLY A 475 -6.67 7.22 -5.33
CA GLY A 475 -5.29 7.45 -5.76
C GLY A 475 -4.95 8.93 -5.99
N GLY A 476 -3.65 9.24 -6.11
CA GLY A 476 -3.17 10.62 -6.20
C GLY A 476 -3.76 11.45 -7.36
N VAL A 477 -4.10 10.82 -8.50
CA VAL A 477 -4.73 11.49 -9.64
C VAL A 477 -6.21 11.80 -9.36
N ALA A 478 -6.87 11.07 -8.44
CA ALA A 478 -8.25 11.33 -8.04
C ALA A 478 -8.46 12.69 -7.36
N ALA A 479 -7.39 13.32 -6.86
CA ALA A 479 -7.44 14.68 -6.33
C ALA A 479 -7.69 15.74 -7.42
N ASN A 480 -7.41 15.40 -8.68
CA ASN A 480 -7.57 16.30 -9.83
C ASN A 480 -9.06 16.60 -10.08
N GLN A 481 -9.42 17.89 -10.06
CA GLN A 481 -10.82 18.32 -10.24
C GLN A 481 -11.27 18.24 -11.70
N PHE A 482 -10.34 18.37 -12.65
CA PHE A 482 -10.64 18.21 -14.07
C PHE A 482 -11.01 16.76 -14.41
N LEU A 483 -10.32 15.76 -13.85
CA LEU A 483 -10.71 14.34 -13.97
C LEU A 483 -12.16 14.11 -13.50
N LYS A 484 -12.53 14.65 -12.33
CA LYS A 484 -13.91 14.56 -11.81
C LYS A 484 -14.91 15.20 -12.76
N THR A 485 -14.55 16.34 -13.34
CA THR A 485 -15.37 17.06 -14.32
C THR A 485 -15.58 16.22 -15.59
N VAL A 486 -14.51 15.62 -16.11
CA VAL A 486 -14.55 14.73 -17.29
C VAL A 486 -15.45 13.52 -17.02
N LEU A 487 -15.26 12.84 -15.88
CA LEU A 487 -16.06 11.67 -15.52
C LEU A 487 -17.55 12.01 -15.35
N ARG A 488 -17.87 13.11 -14.65
CA ARG A 488 -19.25 13.57 -14.50
C ARG A 488 -19.90 13.86 -15.85
N ALA A 489 -19.21 14.60 -16.72
CA ALA A 489 -19.70 14.94 -18.06
C ALA A 489 -19.94 13.71 -18.94
N PHE A 490 -19.01 12.73 -18.92
CA PHE A 490 -19.21 11.45 -19.62
C PHE A 490 -20.41 10.69 -19.08
N LEU A 491 -20.55 10.56 -17.76
CA LEU A 491 -21.69 9.87 -17.15
C LEU A 491 -23.02 10.55 -17.52
N ASP A 492 -23.08 11.88 -17.47
CA ASP A 492 -24.30 12.64 -17.82
C ASP A 492 -24.71 12.43 -19.27
N VAL A 493 -23.79 12.67 -20.21
CA VAL A 493 -24.11 12.64 -21.65
C VAL A 493 -24.41 11.21 -22.14
N ARG A 494 -23.95 10.19 -21.40
CA ARG A 494 -24.11 8.77 -21.72
C ARG A 494 -25.23 8.06 -20.96
N GLY A 495 -26.08 8.80 -20.24
CA GLY A 495 -27.26 8.25 -19.57
C GLY A 495 -27.01 7.63 -18.18
N PHE A 496 -25.80 7.77 -17.64
CA PHE A 496 -25.43 7.35 -16.29
C PHE A 496 -25.49 8.51 -15.27
N GLY A 497 -26.38 9.48 -15.53
CA GLY A 497 -26.66 10.64 -14.68
C GLY A 497 -26.91 10.33 -13.21
N HIS A 498 -27.48 9.14 -12.95
CA HIS A 498 -27.85 8.64 -11.63
C HIS A 498 -26.66 8.17 -10.77
N MET A 499 -25.47 8.02 -11.35
CA MET A 499 -24.29 7.57 -10.60
C MET A 499 -23.70 8.70 -9.78
N GLU A 500 -23.51 8.46 -8.49
CA GLU A 500 -22.86 9.37 -7.56
C GLU A 500 -21.34 9.14 -7.55
N ILE A 501 -20.58 10.24 -7.59
CA ILE A 501 -19.12 10.19 -7.57
C ILE A 501 -18.63 10.41 -6.14
N TYR A 502 -17.97 9.41 -5.58
CA TYR A 502 -17.30 9.44 -4.28
C TYR A 502 -15.81 9.61 -4.48
N ALA A 503 -15.27 10.75 -4.07
CA ALA A 503 -13.84 11.04 -4.20
C ALA A 503 -13.31 11.63 -2.88
N PRO A 504 -12.42 10.92 -2.16
CA PRO A 504 -11.90 11.38 -0.89
C PRO A 504 -11.20 12.74 -0.96
N PRO A 505 -11.05 13.43 0.20
CA PRO A 505 -10.22 14.61 0.26
C PRO A 505 -8.78 14.25 -0.12
N PRO A 506 -7.99 15.18 -0.71
CA PRO A 506 -6.67 14.87 -1.24
C PRO A 506 -5.71 14.16 -0.27
N TYR A 507 -5.78 14.46 1.04
CA TYR A 507 -4.94 13.83 2.05
C TYR A 507 -5.27 12.34 2.31
N LEU A 508 -6.49 11.90 1.96
CA LEU A 508 -6.89 10.49 2.00
C LEU A 508 -6.72 9.79 0.64
N CYS A 509 -6.66 10.53 -0.47
CA CYS A 509 -6.47 9.95 -1.81
C CYS A 509 -5.03 9.49 -2.09
N THR A 510 -4.03 10.15 -1.50
CA THR A 510 -2.63 9.71 -1.59
C THR A 510 -2.35 8.56 -0.62
N ASP A 511 -1.30 7.79 -0.87
CA ASP A 511 -0.89 6.69 0.03
C ASP A 511 -0.72 7.20 1.46
N ASN A 512 -1.39 6.51 2.40
CA ASN A 512 -1.42 6.89 3.81
C ASN A 512 -1.78 5.67 4.68
N ALA A 513 -1.43 5.73 5.97
CA ALA A 513 -1.74 4.62 6.87
C ALA A 513 -3.21 4.54 7.30
N ALA A 514 -4.02 5.59 7.11
CA ALA A 514 -5.43 5.60 7.52
C ALA A 514 -6.30 4.72 6.60
N MET A 515 -6.02 4.69 5.30
CA MET A 515 -6.69 3.76 4.37
C MET A 515 -6.40 2.30 4.72
N ILE A 516 -5.15 1.99 5.07
CA ILE A 516 -4.73 0.65 5.53
C ILE A 516 -5.47 0.31 6.82
N ALA A 517 -5.57 1.30 7.70
CA ALA A 517 -6.25 1.14 8.96
C ALA A 517 -7.71 0.78 8.82
N TRP A 518 -8.39 1.50 7.93
CA TRP A 518 -9.79 1.28 7.66
C TRP A 518 -10.06 -0.05 6.96
N ALA A 519 -9.30 -0.41 5.93
CA ALA A 519 -9.47 -1.69 5.26
C ALA A 519 -9.18 -2.88 6.19
N GLY A 520 -8.12 -2.78 7.01
CA GLY A 520 -7.84 -3.79 8.04
C GLY A 520 -8.96 -3.90 9.08
N MET A 521 -9.58 -2.77 9.43
CA MET A 521 -10.75 -2.73 10.32
C MET A 521 -11.98 -3.41 9.72
N GLU A 522 -12.34 -3.13 8.47
CA GLU A 522 -13.48 -3.79 7.80
C GLU A 522 -13.24 -5.31 7.69
N MET A 523 -12.01 -5.73 7.36
CA MET A 523 -11.62 -7.14 7.35
C MET A 523 -11.75 -7.77 8.75
N TYR A 524 -11.26 -7.09 9.78
CA TYR A 524 -11.32 -7.56 11.17
C TYR A 524 -12.75 -7.71 11.67
N GLU A 525 -13.62 -6.73 11.38
CA GLU A 525 -15.04 -6.76 11.72
C GLU A 525 -15.79 -7.90 11.01
N ALA A 526 -15.37 -8.25 9.80
CA ALA A 526 -15.88 -9.41 9.07
C ALA A 526 -15.32 -10.76 9.56
N GLY A 527 -14.46 -10.75 10.59
CA GLY A 527 -13.90 -11.95 11.22
C GLY A 527 -12.58 -12.44 10.62
N TRP A 528 -11.96 -11.68 9.72
CA TRP A 528 -10.67 -12.04 9.12
C TRP A 528 -9.49 -11.64 9.98
N ARG A 529 -8.47 -12.48 10.02
CA ARG A 529 -7.17 -12.29 10.68
C ARG A 529 -6.05 -12.71 9.76
N THR A 530 -4.84 -12.22 10.00
CA THR A 530 -3.63 -12.66 9.30
C THR A 530 -2.69 -13.39 10.24
N ASP A 531 -2.32 -14.61 9.88
CA ASP A 531 -1.32 -15.40 10.59
C ASP A 531 0.04 -14.70 10.58
N LEU A 532 0.78 -14.80 11.69
CA LEU A 532 2.04 -14.09 11.86
C LEU A 532 3.17 -14.60 10.94
N SER A 533 3.02 -15.79 10.34
CA SER A 533 3.92 -16.27 9.28
C SER A 533 3.73 -15.57 7.93
N ALA A 534 2.71 -14.71 7.78
CA ALA A 534 2.44 -14.01 6.53
C ALA A 534 3.66 -13.21 6.03
N ARG A 535 3.90 -13.25 4.72
CA ARG A 535 5.05 -12.61 4.07
C ARG A 535 4.61 -11.48 3.17
N ALA A 536 5.51 -10.52 2.93
CA ALA A 536 5.31 -9.44 1.97
C ALA A 536 5.17 -10.00 0.55
N LEU A 537 4.21 -9.46 -0.20
CA LEU A 537 3.87 -9.90 -1.54
C LEU A 537 4.25 -8.81 -2.54
N ARG A 538 5.18 -9.14 -3.44
CA ARG A 538 5.64 -8.19 -4.47
C ARG A 538 4.52 -7.86 -5.45
N LYS A 539 3.91 -8.93 -5.93
CA LYS A 539 2.72 -8.94 -6.77
C LYS A 539 1.65 -9.63 -5.94
N TRP A 540 0.50 -9.01 -5.90
CA TRP A 540 -0.68 -9.51 -5.23
C TRP A 540 -1.87 -9.00 -6.02
N SER A 541 -2.55 -9.93 -6.67
CA SER A 541 -3.69 -9.64 -7.53
C SER A 541 -4.89 -9.28 -6.66
N LEU A 542 -5.56 -8.19 -7.02
CA LEU A 542 -6.76 -7.76 -6.32
C LEU A 542 -7.97 -8.64 -6.66
N ALA A 543 -7.97 -9.23 -7.86
CA ALA A 543 -9.05 -10.09 -8.31
C ALA A 543 -9.08 -11.40 -7.51
N ASP A 544 -10.29 -11.86 -7.17
CA ASP A 544 -10.50 -13.20 -6.62
C ASP A 544 -10.40 -14.22 -7.76
N ASP A 545 -9.17 -14.53 -8.15
CA ASP A 545 -8.84 -15.52 -9.17
C ASP A 545 -8.06 -16.66 -8.50
N SER A 546 -8.75 -17.77 -8.26
CA SER A 546 -8.16 -18.96 -7.64
C SER A 546 -7.06 -19.61 -8.49
N GLU A 547 -7.02 -19.31 -9.78
CA GLU A 547 -6.00 -19.80 -10.72
C GLU A 547 -4.80 -18.85 -10.84
N ALA A 548 -4.88 -17.66 -10.26
CA ALA A 548 -3.77 -16.72 -10.27
C ALA A 548 -2.57 -17.32 -9.51
N VAL A 549 -1.37 -17.21 -10.11
CA VAL A 549 -0.12 -17.79 -9.56
C VAL A 549 0.21 -17.23 -8.16
N ASP A 550 -0.28 -16.05 -7.83
CA ASP A 550 -0.13 -15.43 -6.52
C ASP A 550 -1.26 -15.74 -5.53
N GLY A 551 -2.29 -16.49 -5.94
CA GLY A 551 -3.46 -16.88 -5.14
C GLY A 551 -4.59 -15.85 -5.13
N GLY A 552 -4.58 -14.88 -6.06
CA GLY A 552 -5.63 -13.86 -6.16
C GLY A 552 -5.69 -12.97 -4.92
N PHE A 553 -6.89 -12.46 -4.62
CA PHE A 553 -7.15 -11.63 -3.43
C PHE A 553 -6.67 -12.30 -2.13
N TRP A 554 -6.84 -13.61 -2.01
CA TRP A 554 -6.44 -14.37 -0.82
C TRP A 554 -4.93 -14.57 -0.69
N GLY A 555 -4.19 -14.41 -1.80
CA GLY A 555 -2.75 -14.57 -1.82
C GLY A 555 -2.29 -16.01 -1.56
N PRO A 556 -0.99 -16.26 -1.29
CA PRO A 556 -0.45 -17.60 -1.06
C PRO A 556 -0.80 -18.18 0.33
N GLY A 557 -1.87 -17.71 0.98
CA GLY A 557 -2.32 -18.12 2.32
C GLY A 557 -2.08 -17.08 3.43
N GLY A 558 -2.31 -17.50 4.67
CA GLY A 558 -2.12 -16.68 5.88
C GLY A 558 -3.37 -15.97 6.38
N TRP A 559 -4.54 -16.18 5.77
CA TRP A 559 -5.81 -15.72 6.34
C TRP A 559 -6.36 -16.76 7.31
N VAL A 560 -6.83 -16.29 8.46
CA VAL A 560 -7.56 -17.08 9.45
C VAL A 560 -8.91 -16.41 9.65
N ARG A 561 -9.99 -17.19 9.75
CA ARG A 561 -11.32 -16.66 10.04
C ARG A 561 -11.74 -17.13 11.41
N ASP A 562 -12.17 -16.20 12.25
CA ASP A 562 -12.80 -16.56 13.52
C ASP A 562 -14.15 -17.22 13.23
N ASP A 563 -14.31 -18.48 13.65
CA ASP A 563 -15.57 -19.22 13.57
C ASP A 563 -16.72 -18.56 14.36
#